data_AF-A0A485PSC9-F1
#
_entry.id   AF-A0A485PSC9-F1
#
_cell.length_a   1.000
_cell.length_b   1.000
_cell.length_c   1.000
_cell.angle_alpha   90.00
_cell.angle_beta   90.00
_cell.angle_gamma   90.00
#
_symmetry.space_group_name_H-M   'P 1'
#
loop_
_entity.id
_entity.type
_entity.pdbx_description
1 polymer ?
#
loop_
_entity_poly.entity_id
_entity_poly.type
_entity_poly.pdbx_seq_one_letter_code
_entity_poly.pdbx_strand_id
1 'polypeptide(L)'
;MQWIRGGSGMLITGDSIVSAEAVWDHVTMANRELAFKAGDVIKVLDASNKDWWWGQIDDEEGWFPASFVRLWVNQEDGVEEGPSDVQNGHLDPNSDCLCLGRPLQNRDQMRANVINEIMSTERHYIKHLKDICEGYLKQCRKRRDMFSDEQLKVIFGNIEDIYRFQMGFVRDLEKQYNNDDPHLSEIGPCFLEHVSIFPHGDGFERG
;
A
#
# COMPACT_ATOMS: atom_id res chain seq x y z
N MET A 1 6.36 5.67 10.51
CA MET A 1 6.46 4.62 9.48
C MET A 1 6.97 3.34 10.10
N GLN A 2 6.07 2.39 10.37
CA GLN A 2 6.42 1.06 10.86
C GLN A 2 5.55 0.08 10.08
N TRP A 3 5.96 -0.21 8.85
CA TRP A 3 5.39 -1.32 8.10
C TRP A 3 6.14 -2.60 8.51
N ILE A 4 5.50 -3.76 8.37
CA ILE A 4 6.01 -5.11 8.63
C ILE A 4 6.13 -5.62 10.09
N ARG A 5 5.15 -5.35 10.97
CA ARG A 5 4.91 -6.25 12.12
C ARG A 5 3.44 -6.57 12.31
N GLY A 6 2.98 -7.62 11.65
CA GLY A 6 1.67 -8.23 11.91
C GLY A 6 1.23 -9.20 10.83
N GLY A 7 1.88 -10.36 10.72
CA GLY A 7 1.54 -11.43 9.79
C GLY A 7 2.73 -11.81 8.93
N SER A 8 3.42 -12.91 9.30
CA SER A 8 4.61 -13.48 8.65
C SER A 8 5.65 -12.46 8.16
N GLY A 9 6.70 -12.23 8.95
CA GLY A 9 7.86 -11.47 8.49
C GLY A 9 8.47 -12.17 7.27
N MET A 10 8.12 -11.70 6.08
CA MET A 10 8.87 -11.99 4.87
C MET A 10 10.15 -11.16 4.97
N LEU A 11 11.11 -11.68 5.71
CA LEU A 11 12.50 -11.35 5.46
C LEU A 11 12.70 -11.70 3.99
N ILE A 12 12.95 -10.72 3.14
CA ILE A 12 13.38 -10.99 1.76
C ILE A 12 14.76 -11.64 1.91
N THR A 13 14.77 -12.95 2.13
CA THR A 13 15.96 -13.76 2.24
C THR A 13 16.43 -14.06 0.84
N GLY A 14 17.42 -13.29 0.37
CA GLY A 14 18.44 -13.69 -0.59
C GLY A 14 18.06 -14.06 -2.03
N ASP A 15 16.80 -14.40 -2.33
CA ASP A 15 16.43 -14.95 -3.65
C ASP A 15 15.00 -14.62 -4.12
N SER A 16 14.20 -13.91 -3.30
CA SER A 16 12.86 -13.47 -3.70
C SER A 16 12.91 -12.07 -4.28
N ILE A 17 12.86 -11.98 -5.60
CA ILE A 17 12.70 -10.71 -6.32
C ILE A 17 11.29 -10.20 -6.12
N VAL A 18 11.14 -8.97 -5.63
CA VAL A 18 9.84 -8.32 -5.44
C VAL A 18 9.71 -7.13 -6.38
N SER A 19 8.54 -6.95 -7.00
CA SER A 19 8.24 -5.75 -7.80
C SER A 19 7.61 -4.65 -6.96
N ALA A 20 8.01 -3.42 -7.21
CA ALA A 20 7.41 -2.22 -6.63
C ALA A 20 7.05 -1.23 -7.75
N GLU A 21 5.98 -0.46 -7.56
CA GLU A 21 5.58 0.64 -8.45
C GLU A 21 5.96 1.96 -7.81
N ALA A 22 6.61 2.85 -8.56
CA ALA A 22 6.90 4.21 -8.14
C ALA A 22 5.60 5.00 -7.95
N VAL A 23 5.36 5.51 -6.74
CA VAL A 23 4.21 6.37 -6.43
C VAL A 23 4.57 7.84 -6.70
N TRP A 24 5.86 8.18 -6.69
CA TRP A 24 6.40 9.52 -6.90
C TRP A 24 7.64 9.47 -7.78
N ASP A 25 7.96 10.58 -8.44
CA ASP A 25 9.24 10.75 -9.15
C ASP A 25 10.41 10.78 -8.14
N HIS A 26 11.50 10.06 -8.43
CA HIS A 26 12.78 10.23 -7.74
C HIS A 26 13.79 10.85 -8.71
N VAL A 27 13.97 12.17 -8.59
CA VAL A 27 14.93 12.92 -9.40
C VAL A 27 16.24 13.01 -8.63
N THR A 28 17.30 12.42 -9.19
CA THR A 28 18.63 12.43 -8.60
C THR A 28 19.70 12.78 -9.63
N MET A 29 20.81 13.34 -9.16
CA MET A 29 22.02 13.56 -9.95
C MET A 29 23.17 12.66 -9.47
N ALA A 30 22.93 11.81 -8.47
CA ALA A 30 23.96 10.96 -7.89
C ALA A 30 24.09 9.67 -8.71
N ASN A 31 25.29 9.37 -9.21
CA ASN A 31 25.57 8.20 -10.05
C ASN A 31 25.34 6.83 -9.37
N ARG A 32 24.97 6.79 -8.09
CA ARG A 32 24.70 5.56 -7.34
C ARG A 32 23.22 5.39 -7.01
N GLU A 33 22.39 6.37 -7.36
CA GLU A 33 20.97 6.36 -7.10
C GLU A 33 20.20 6.08 -8.38
N LEU A 34 19.09 5.37 -8.26
CA LEU A 34 18.23 4.99 -9.38
C LEU A 34 17.16 6.07 -9.59
N ALA A 35 17.24 6.83 -10.68
CA ALA A 35 16.21 7.81 -11.02
C ALA A 35 14.99 7.13 -11.68
N PHE A 36 13.78 7.60 -11.37
CA PHE A 36 12.54 7.08 -11.96
C PHE A 36 11.40 8.08 -11.88
N LYS A 37 10.33 7.79 -12.63
CA LYS A 37 9.07 8.54 -12.62
C LYS A 37 7.95 7.74 -11.94
N ALA A 38 6.94 8.44 -11.45
CA ALA A 38 5.72 7.82 -10.95
C ALA A 38 5.09 6.90 -12.02
N GLY A 39 4.76 5.68 -11.63
CA GLY A 39 4.27 4.61 -12.49
C GLY A 39 5.34 3.62 -12.97
N ASP A 40 6.62 3.92 -12.84
CA ASP A 40 7.69 2.99 -13.22
C ASP A 40 7.69 1.76 -12.30
N VAL A 41 7.95 0.58 -12.86
CA VAL A 41 8.05 -0.68 -12.11
C VAL A 41 9.51 -1.00 -11.84
N ILE A 42 9.85 -1.13 -10.56
CA ILE A 42 11.20 -1.36 -10.07
C ILE A 42 11.29 -2.79 -9.53
N LYS A 43 12.31 -3.51 -9.99
CA LYS A 43 12.69 -4.79 -9.44
C LYS A 43 13.53 -4.56 -8.18
N VAL A 44 13.01 -4.90 -7.01
CA VAL A 44 13.70 -4.72 -5.73
C VAL A 44 14.68 -5.88 -5.53
N LEU A 45 15.96 -5.55 -5.43
CA LEU A 45 17.08 -6.50 -5.29
C LEU A 45 17.56 -6.63 -3.84
N ASP A 46 17.57 -5.54 -3.08
CA ASP A 46 17.91 -5.54 -1.65
C ASP A 46 17.02 -4.54 -0.88
N ALA A 47 16.27 -5.08 0.10
CA ALA A 47 15.42 -4.32 1.02
C ALA A 47 15.85 -4.48 2.50
N SER A 48 17.12 -4.82 2.75
CA SER A 48 17.68 -5.02 4.09
C SER A 48 17.73 -3.73 4.92
N ASN A 49 17.88 -2.57 4.25
CA ASN A 49 17.79 -1.27 4.88
C ASN A 49 16.34 -0.75 4.84
N LYS A 50 15.91 -0.08 5.92
CA LYS A 50 14.53 0.40 6.09
C LYS A 50 14.16 1.62 5.22
N ASP A 51 15.13 2.45 4.85
CA ASP A 51 14.91 3.74 4.20
C ASP A 51 15.37 3.74 2.74
N TRP A 52 16.40 2.95 2.42
CA TRP A 52 17.05 2.91 1.12
C TRP A 52 17.16 1.49 0.61
N TRP A 53 16.60 1.22 -0.56
CA TRP A 53 16.61 -0.09 -1.20
C TRP A 53 17.49 -0.06 -2.45
N TRP A 54 18.06 -1.21 -2.81
CA TRP A 54 18.73 -1.41 -4.09
C TRP A 54 17.74 -2.02 -5.07
N GLY A 55 17.65 -1.49 -6.27
CA GLY A 55 16.75 -2.02 -7.28
C GLY A 55 17.22 -1.73 -8.70
N GLN A 56 16.44 -2.24 -9.64
CA GLN A 56 16.74 -2.24 -11.06
C GLN A 56 15.52 -1.80 -11.87
N ILE A 57 15.76 -0.93 -12.85
CA ILE A 57 14.86 -0.64 -13.97
C ILE A 57 15.64 -0.90 -15.25
N ASP A 58 15.11 -1.76 -16.12
CA ASP A 58 15.82 -2.21 -17.32
C ASP A 58 17.25 -2.69 -16.99
N ASP A 59 18.28 -2.03 -17.55
CA ASP A 59 19.69 -2.34 -17.31
C ASP A 59 20.36 -1.43 -16.26
N GLU A 60 19.62 -0.49 -15.66
CA GLU A 60 20.15 0.45 -14.65
C GLU A 60 19.84 -0.02 -13.24
N GLU A 61 20.86 -0.05 -12.39
CA GLU A 61 20.75 -0.38 -10.97
C GLU A 61 21.19 0.80 -10.09
N GLY A 62 20.52 0.97 -8.96
CA GLY A 62 20.84 2.04 -8.04
C GLY A 62 20.08 1.98 -6.71
N TRP A 63 20.51 2.84 -5.78
CA TRP A 63 19.82 3.07 -4.52
C TRP A 63 18.61 3.97 -4.74
N PHE A 64 17.50 3.65 -4.07
CA PHE A 64 16.32 4.51 -4.08
C PHE A 64 15.60 4.51 -2.73
N PRO A 65 14.86 5.59 -2.42
CA PRO A 65 14.11 5.68 -1.16
C PRO A 65 12.90 4.73 -1.16
N ALA A 66 12.81 3.88 -0.15
CA ALA A 66 11.72 2.92 0.02
C ALA A 66 10.34 3.60 0.13
N SER A 67 10.30 4.85 0.62
CA SER A 67 9.06 5.63 0.79
C SER A 67 8.44 6.15 -0.51
N PHE A 68 9.14 6.03 -1.64
CA PHE A 68 8.68 6.54 -2.94
C PHE A 68 7.97 5.48 -3.77
N VAL A 69 7.98 4.22 -3.31
CA VAL A 69 7.43 3.08 -4.03
C VAL A 69 6.36 2.36 -3.21
N ARG A 70 5.49 1.63 -3.90
CA ARG A 70 4.52 0.71 -3.31
C ARG A 70 4.82 -0.71 -3.78
N LEU A 71 5.09 -1.61 -2.85
CA LEU A 71 5.28 -3.04 -3.15
C LEU A 71 4.00 -3.63 -3.73
N TRP A 72 4.13 -4.53 -4.70
CA TRP A 72 3.00 -5.30 -5.19
C TRP A 72 2.61 -6.39 -4.19
N VAL A 73 1.33 -6.41 -3.84
CA VAL A 73 0.74 -7.32 -2.84
C VAL A 73 0.76 -8.77 -3.30
N ASN A 74 0.69 -8.96 -4.62
CA ASN A 74 0.70 -10.27 -5.26
C ASN A 74 1.91 -10.31 -6.20
N GLN A 75 2.95 -11.02 -5.80
CA GLN A 75 4.05 -11.38 -6.69
C GLN A 75 3.56 -12.59 -7.48
N GLU A 76 3.53 -12.50 -8.81
CA GLU A 76 3.31 -13.70 -9.61
C GLU A 76 4.54 -14.59 -9.41
N ASP A 77 4.39 -15.65 -8.60
CA ASP A 77 5.33 -16.76 -8.62
C ASP A 77 5.35 -17.27 -10.06
N GLY A 78 6.46 -17.02 -10.78
CA GLY A 78 6.66 -17.52 -12.12
C GLY A 78 6.43 -19.02 -12.11
N VAL A 79 5.34 -19.46 -12.74
CA VAL A 79 5.13 -20.88 -12.99
C VAL A 79 6.21 -21.29 -13.98
N GLU A 80 7.25 -21.98 -13.51
CA GLU A 80 8.11 -22.74 -14.39
C GLU A 80 7.23 -23.74 -15.15
N GLU A 81 6.99 -23.48 -16.45
CA GLU A 81 6.49 -24.49 -17.37
C GLU A 81 7.57 -25.56 -17.53
N GLY A 82 7.53 -26.58 -16.66
CA GLY A 82 8.27 -27.83 -16.86
C GLY A 82 7.74 -28.54 -18.12
N PRO A 83 8.62 -29.16 -18.94
CA PRO A 83 8.22 -29.75 -20.21
C PRO A 83 7.29 -30.94 -19.97
N SER A 84 6.20 -30.98 -20.73
CA SER A 84 5.18 -32.02 -20.69
C SER A 84 5.70 -33.33 -21.30
N ASP A 85 6.05 -34.29 -20.43
CA ASP A 85 6.24 -35.67 -20.86
C ASP A 85 4.88 -36.38 -20.99
N VAL A 86 4.60 -36.76 -22.23
CA VAL A 86 3.40 -37.46 -22.69
C VAL A 86 3.44 -38.90 -22.18
N GLN A 87 2.51 -39.32 -21.32
CA GLN A 87 2.21 -40.74 -21.12
C GLN A 87 0.71 -41.03 -21.13
N ASN A 88 0.36 -41.98 -22.00
CA ASN A 88 -0.95 -42.50 -22.31
C ASN A 88 -1.59 -43.28 -21.15
N GLY A 89 -2.92 -43.16 -21.04
CA GLY A 89 -3.79 -44.32 -20.84
C GLY A 89 -4.47 -44.47 -19.49
N HIS A 90 -5.80 -44.22 -19.49
CA HIS A 90 -6.90 -45.04 -18.96
C HIS A 90 -7.94 -44.17 -18.23
N LEU A 91 -9.14 -44.07 -18.83
CA LEU A 91 -10.30 -43.37 -18.30
C LEU A 91 -11.04 -44.31 -17.34
N ASP A 92 -11.00 -44.01 -16.04
CA ASP A 92 -11.93 -44.57 -15.05
C ASP A 92 -13.16 -43.66 -14.93
N PRO A 93 -14.42 -44.13 -15.12
CA PRO A 93 -15.60 -43.26 -15.17
C PRO A 93 -16.18 -42.88 -13.80
N ASN A 94 -15.48 -43.12 -12.68
CA ASN A 94 -16.10 -42.99 -11.35
C ASN A 94 -15.20 -42.37 -10.27
N SER A 95 -14.30 -41.47 -10.64
CA SER A 95 -13.57 -40.63 -9.69
C SER A 95 -14.15 -39.22 -9.70
N ASP A 96 -14.73 -38.81 -8.58
CA ASP A 96 -15.29 -37.49 -8.35
C ASP A 96 -14.34 -36.39 -8.85
N CYS A 97 -14.85 -35.57 -9.76
CA CYS A 97 -14.17 -34.42 -10.32
C CYS A 97 -13.93 -33.36 -9.23
N LEU A 98 -12.76 -33.42 -8.57
CA LEU A 98 -12.30 -32.40 -7.62
C LEU A 98 -11.44 -31.30 -8.28
N CYS A 99 -11.44 -31.19 -9.60
CA CYS A 99 -10.51 -30.32 -10.33
C CYS A 99 -11.05 -28.91 -10.63
N LEU A 100 -12.31 -28.59 -10.28
CA LEU A 100 -12.94 -27.31 -10.63
C LEU A 100 -12.78 -26.19 -9.57
N GLY A 101 -12.15 -26.46 -8.42
CA GLY A 101 -12.13 -25.52 -7.28
C GLY A 101 -10.89 -24.61 -7.14
N ARG A 102 -9.79 -24.87 -7.86
CA ARG A 102 -8.48 -24.25 -7.55
C ARG A 102 -8.17 -22.86 -8.14
N PRO A 103 -8.80 -22.34 -9.21
CA PRO A 103 -8.52 -20.97 -9.67
C PRO A 103 -9.26 -19.89 -8.86
N LEU A 104 -10.49 -20.17 -8.40
CA LEU A 104 -11.36 -19.18 -7.75
C LEU A 104 -10.88 -18.83 -6.34
N GLN A 105 -10.51 -19.85 -5.54
CA GLN A 105 -9.98 -19.66 -4.18
C GLN A 105 -8.72 -18.78 -4.17
N ASN A 106 -7.89 -18.84 -5.22
CA ASN A 106 -6.70 -17.99 -5.30
C ASN A 106 -7.09 -16.52 -5.53
N ARG A 107 -8.10 -16.24 -6.38
CA ARG A 107 -8.58 -14.87 -6.62
C ARG A 107 -9.31 -14.29 -5.41
N ASP A 108 -10.10 -15.11 -4.71
CA ASP A 108 -10.80 -14.69 -3.49
C ASP A 108 -9.79 -14.38 -2.38
N GLN A 109 -8.75 -15.21 -2.23
CA GLN A 109 -7.67 -14.94 -1.29
C GLN A 109 -6.90 -13.66 -1.67
N MET A 110 -6.59 -13.44 -2.94
CA MET A 110 -5.98 -12.20 -3.42
C MET A 110 -6.84 -10.98 -3.08
N ARG A 111 -8.16 -11.06 -3.31
CA ARG A 111 -9.09 -9.99 -2.95
C ARG A 111 -9.10 -9.76 -1.45
N ALA A 112 -9.16 -10.81 -0.64
CA ALA A 112 -9.09 -10.70 0.82
C ALA A 112 -7.81 -10.00 1.29
N ASN A 113 -6.65 -10.33 0.70
CA ASN A 113 -5.37 -9.70 1.02
C ASN A 113 -5.42 -8.19 0.77
N VAL A 114 -5.92 -7.78 -0.42
CA VAL A 114 -6.06 -6.36 -0.77
C VAL A 114 -7.01 -5.63 0.18
N ILE A 115 -8.17 -6.20 0.48
CA ILE A 115 -9.13 -5.59 1.43
C ILE A 115 -8.49 -5.41 2.81
N ASN A 116 -7.79 -6.44 3.31
CA ASN A 116 -7.13 -6.38 4.61
C ASN A 116 -6.02 -5.32 4.65
N GLU A 117 -5.25 -5.19 3.57
CA GLU A 117 -4.24 -4.16 3.46
C GLU A 117 -4.86 -2.77 3.46
N ILE A 118 -5.92 -2.52 2.70
CA ILE A 118 -6.65 -1.24 2.71
C ILE A 118 -7.12 -0.93 4.13
N MET A 119 -7.82 -1.86 4.78
CA MET A 119 -8.33 -1.63 6.14
C MET A 119 -7.21 -1.38 7.15
N SER A 120 -6.10 -2.12 7.04
CA SER A 120 -4.95 -1.95 7.91
C SER A 120 -4.29 -0.60 7.70
N THR A 121 -4.01 -0.24 6.45
CA THR A 121 -3.32 1.00 6.09
C THR A 121 -4.13 2.22 6.52
N GLU A 122 -5.45 2.17 6.35
CA GLU A 122 -6.35 3.25 6.77
C GLU A 122 -6.42 3.45 8.28
N ARG A 123 -6.45 2.36 9.06
CA ARG A 123 -6.38 2.45 10.52
C ARG A 123 -5.05 3.04 10.99
N HIS A 124 -3.95 2.66 10.36
CA HIS A 124 -2.63 3.23 10.67
C HIS A 124 -2.55 4.71 10.31
N TYR A 125 -3.11 5.10 9.16
CA TYR A 125 -3.17 6.49 8.74
C TYR A 125 -3.95 7.35 9.73
N ILE A 126 -5.14 6.90 10.17
CA ILE A 126 -5.90 7.56 11.24
C ILE A 126 -5.09 7.74 12.52
N LYS A 127 -4.34 6.70 12.93
CA LYS A 127 -3.50 6.78 14.12
C LYS A 127 -2.43 7.87 13.98
N HIS A 128 -1.81 7.98 12.81
CA HIS A 128 -0.83 9.04 12.54
C HIS A 128 -1.47 10.43 12.57
N LEU A 129 -2.65 10.61 11.97
CA LEU A 129 -3.39 11.87 12.04
C LEU A 129 -3.75 12.24 13.49
N LYS A 130 -4.18 11.27 14.29
CA LYS A 130 -4.44 11.45 15.71
C LYS A 130 -3.19 11.91 16.47
N ASP A 131 -2.07 11.23 16.26
CA ASP A 131 -0.80 11.57 16.91
C ASP A 131 -0.34 13.00 16.54
N ILE A 132 -0.53 13.41 15.28
CA ILE A 132 -0.26 14.78 14.83
C ILE A 132 -1.18 15.79 15.53
N CYS A 133 -2.50 15.54 15.52
CA CYS A 133 -3.48 16.47 16.08
C CYS A 133 -3.37 16.58 17.62
N GLU A 134 -3.29 15.46 18.32
CA GLU A 134 -3.29 15.39 19.78
C GLU A 134 -1.89 15.58 20.40
N GLY A 135 -0.87 15.03 19.74
CA GLY A 135 0.52 15.05 20.22
C GLY A 135 1.25 16.35 19.89
N TYR A 136 1.03 16.92 18.71
CA TYR A 136 1.73 18.12 18.25
C TYR A 136 0.83 19.35 18.26
N LEU A 137 -0.19 19.40 17.39
CA LEU A 137 -1.01 20.60 17.18
C LEU A 137 -1.63 21.10 18.48
N LYS A 138 -2.21 20.20 19.28
CA LYS A 138 -2.82 20.53 20.58
C LYS A 138 -1.79 21.11 21.57
N GLN A 139 -0.53 20.67 21.54
CA GLN A 139 0.50 21.21 22.43
C GLN A 139 1.02 22.56 21.93
N CYS A 140 1.22 22.71 20.62
CA CYS A 140 1.62 23.98 20.02
C CYS A 140 0.58 25.08 20.29
N ARG A 141 -0.73 24.77 20.20
CA ARG A 141 -1.82 25.70 20.55
C ARG A 141 -1.78 26.19 22.00
N LYS A 142 -1.28 25.39 22.94
CA LYS A 142 -1.14 25.80 24.35
C LYS A 142 0.01 26.79 24.55
N ARG A 143 1.03 26.75 23.68
CA ARG A 143 2.24 27.58 23.74
C ARG A 143 2.11 28.76 22.79
N ARG A 144 1.14 29.65 23.06
CA ARG A 144 0.92 30.88 22.26
C ARG A 144 2.10 31.85 22.32
N ASP A 145 3.02 31.66 23.27
CA ASP A 145 4.30 32.34 23.37
C ASP A 145 5.32 31.88 22.31
N MET A 146 5.17 30.66 21.78
CA MET A 146 6.08 30.06 20.80
C MET A 146 5.47 29.98 19.40
N PHE A 147 4.15 29.81 19.30
CA PHE A 147 3.45 29.62 18.03
C PHE A 147 2.28 30.59 17.88
N SER A 148 2.33 31.42 16.84
CA SER A 148 1.19 32.24 16.42
C SER A 148 0.16 31.41 15.67
N ASP A 149 -1.09 31.89 15.60
CA ASP A 149 -2.15 31.20 14.86
C ASP A 149 -1.84 31.10 13.35
N GLU A 150 -1.08 32.05 12.80
CA GLU A 150 -0.60 32.02 11.40
C GLU A 150 0.46 30.94 11.19
N GLN A 151 1.44 30.82 12.09
CA GLN A 151 2.44 29.75 12.03
C GLN A 151 1.80 28.37 12.14
N LEU A 152 0.80 28.22 13.02
CA LEU A 152 0.05 26.97 13.15
C LEU A 152 -0.69 26.63 11.86
N LYS A 153 -1.30 27.62 11.19
CA LYS A 153 -1.96 27.42 9.91
C LYS A 153 -0.98 27.04 8.79
N VAL A 154 0.22 27.62 8.76
CA VAL A 154 1.25 27.28 7.78
C VAL A 154 1.80 25.87 8.00
N ILE A 155 2.08 25.48 9.25
CA ILE A 155 2.69 24.19 9.57
C ILE A 155 1.69 23.04 9.45
N PHE A 156 0.47 23.22 9.97
CA PHE A 156 -0.52 22.14 10.09
C PHE A 156 -1.66 22.23 9.09
N GLY A 157 -1.87 23.36 8.41
CA GLY A 157 -2.90 23.51 7.38
C GLY A 157 -4.30 23.09 7.85
N ASN A 158 -4.97 22.28 7.03
CA ASN A 158 -6.28 21.70 7.30
C ASN A 158 -6.20 20.28 7.90
N ILE A 159 -5.12 19.92 8.60
CA ILE A 159 -4.91 18.55 9.09
C ILE A 159 -6.02 18.04 10.01
N GLU A 160 -6.66 18.92 10.80
CA GLU A 160 -7.80 18.52 11.65
C GLU A 160 -9.04 18.18 10.83
N ASP A 161 -9.24 18.85 9.70
CA ASP A 161 -10.37 18.59 8.80
C ASP A 161 -10.15 17.24 8.08
N ILE A 162 -8.92 17.01 7.61
CA ILE A 162 -8.51 15.70 7.05
C ILE A 162 -8.72 14.59 8.09
N TYR A 163 -8.30 14.80 9.35
CA TYR A 163 -8.51 13.82 10.41
C TYR A 163 -10.00 13.53 10.67
N ARG A 164 -10.85 14.56 10.73
CA ARG A 164 -12.30 14.38 10.90
C ARG A 164 -12.94 13.61 9.74
N PHE A 165 -12.56 13.96 8.52
CA PHE A 165 -13.00 13.24 7.33
C PHE A 165 -12.58 11.77 7.41
N GLN A 166 -11.29 11.50 7.68
CA GLN A 166 -10.76 10.15 7.70
C GLN A 166 -11.47 9.28 8.73
N MET A 167 -11.76 9.81 9.92
CA MET A 167 -12.54 9.09 10.94
C MET A 167 -13.92 8.67 10.44
N GLY A 168 -14.62 9.54 9.71
CA GLY A 168 -15.92 9.21 9.12
C GLY A 168 -15.77 8.12 8.05
N PHE A 169 -14.81 8.31 7.15
CA PHE A 169 -14.53 7.40 6.05
C PHE A 169 -14.18 5.98 6.53
N VAL A 170 -13.25 5.84 7.49
CA VAL A 170 -12.84 4.53 8.02
C VAL A 170 -13.96 3.87 8.79
N ARG A 171 -14.76 4.63 9.56
CA ARG A 171 -15.95 4.08 10.22
C ARG A 171 -16.91 3.46 9.20
N ASP A 172 -17.07 4.09 8.04
CA ASP A 172 -17.99 3.61 7.01
C ASP A 172 -17.38 2.43 6.23
N LEU A 173 -16.06 2.39 6.03
CA LEU A 173 -15.34 1.19 5.56
C LEU A 173 -15.50 0.00 6.52
N GLU A 174 -15.36 0.22 7.82
CA GLU A 174 -15.49 -0.82 8.85
C GLU A 174 -16.90 -1.43 8.90
N LYS A 175 -17.93 -0.65 8.56
CA LYS A 175 -19.31 -1.16 8.43
C LYS A 175 -19.48 -2.11 7.24
N GLN A 176 -18.77 -1.84 6.15
CA GLN A 176 -18.85 -2.64 4.91
C GLN A 176 -17.89 -3.84 4.90
N TYR A 177 -17.01 -3.94 5.89
CA TYR A 177 -16.07 -5.04 6.03
C TYR A 177 -16.76 -6.31 6.54
N ASN A 178 -16.62 -7.40 5.79
CA ASN A 178 -17.12 -8.71 6.18
C ASN A 178 -16.03 -9.46 6.98
N ASN A 179 -16.33 -9.80 8.23
CA ASN A 179 -15.38 -10.46 9.13
C ASN A 179 -15.23 -11.96 8.85
N ASP A 180 -16.29 -12.61 8.38
CA ASP A 180 -16.29 -14.04 8.10
C ASP A 180 -15.64 -14.33 6.74
N ASP A 181 -15.99 -13.51 5.75
CA ASP A 181 -15.50 -13.62 4.37
C ASP A 181 -14.97 -12.27 3.86
N PRO A 182 -13.71 -11.89 4.15
CA PRO A 182 -13.17 -10.58 3.78
C PRO A 182 -13.22 -10.29 2.28
N HIS A 183 -13.10 -11.33 1.44
CA HIS A 183 -13.23 -11.27 0.00
C HIS A 183 -14.64 -10.92 -0.49
N LEU A 184 -15.67 -10.91 0.38
CA LEU A 184 -17.02 -10.44 0.07
C LEU A 184 -17.29 -9.00 0.53
N SER A 185 -16.31 -8.32 1.15
CA SER A 185 -16.48 -6.92 1.61
C SER A 185 -16.76 -5.97 0.43
N GLU A 186 -17.79 -5.13 0.55
CA GLU A 186 -18.22 -4.17 -0.49
C GLU A 186 -17.81 -2.74 -0.12
N ILE A 187 -16.50 -2.48 -0.17
CA ILE A 187 -15.94 -1.18 0.22
C ILE A 187 -15.97 -0.11 -0.89
N GLY A 188 -16.17 -0.51 -2.16
CA GLY A 188 -16.18 0.40 -3.31
C GLY A 188 -17.19 1.57 -3.18
N PRO A 189 -18.45 1.32 -2.77
CA PRO A 189 -19.41 2.38 -2.51
C PRO A 189 -18.95 3.44 -1.51
N CYS A 190 -18.17 3.07 -0.48
CA CYS A 190 -17.65 4.02 0.50
C CYS A 190 -16.80 5.11 -0.16
N PHE A 191 -15.97 4.75 -1.14
CA PHE A 191 -15.14 5.72 -1.86
C PHE A 191 -16.00 6.65 -2.71
N LEU A 192 -17.02 6.12 -3.39
CA LEU A 192 -17.91 6.89 -4.28
C LEU A 192 -18.74 7.92 -3.51
N GLU A 193 -19.19 7.58 -2.30
CA GLU A 193 -19.94 8.49 -1.44
C GLU A 193 -19.08 9.65 -0.89
N HIS A 194 -17.77 9.44 -0.78
CA HIS A 194 -16.84 10.39 -0.20
C HIS A 194 -16.04 11.19 -1.26
N VAL A 195 -16.20 10.91 -2.57
CA VAL A 195 -15.48 11.57 -3.69
C VAL A 195 -15.48 13.09 -3.59
N SER A 196 -16.62 13.69 -3.23
CA SER A 196 -16.79 15.15 -3.17
C SER A 196 -16.09 15.81 -1.98
N ILE A 197 -15.65 15.02 -1.00
CA ILE A 197 -15.00 15.48 0.24
C ILE A 197 -13.52 15.10 0.26
N PHE A 198 -13.07 14.19 -0.63
CA PHE A 198 -11.64 14.08 -0.90
C PHE A 198 -11.14 15.48 -1.25
N PRO A 199 -10.15 16.01 -0.53
CA PRO A 199 -9.76 17.39 -0.66
C PRO A 199 -9.31 17.63 -2.10
N HIS A 200 -10.18 18.24 -2.90
CA HIS A 200 -9.80 18.83 -4.17
C HIS A 200 -8.66 19.80 -3.85
N GLY A 201 -7.54 19.66 -4.57
CA GLY A 201 -6.36 20.52 -4.45
C GLY A 201 -6.59 21.98 -4.85
N ASP A 202 -7.80 22.50 -4.73
CA ASP A 202 -8.21 23.86 -5.10
C ASP A 202 -7.78 24.92 -4.06
N GLY A 203 -6.59 24.74 -3.47
CA GLY A 203 -6.02 25.64 -2.49
C GLY A 203 -4.59 26.12 -2.80
N PHE A 204 -3.97 25.65 -3.90
CA PHE A 204 -2.61 26.04 -4.26
C PHE A 204 -2.58 26.77 -5.61
N GLU A 205 -3.41 27.80 -5.79
CA GLU A 205 -3.15 28.82 -6.80
C GLU A 205 -3.39 30.23 -6.23
N ARG A 206 -2.33 31.06 -6.36
CA ARG A 206 -2.23 32.52 -6.16
C ARG A 206 -1.98 33.02 -4.74
N GLY A 207 -0.69 33.05 -4.40
CA GLY A 207 -0.04 34.17 -3.70
C GLY A 207 0.98 34.80 -4.65
#